data_AF-A0A5Q4FU15-F1
#
_entry.id   AF-A0A5Q4FU15-F1
#
_cell.length_a   1.000
_cell.length_b   1.000
_cell.length_c   1.000
_cell.angle_alpha   90.00
_cell.angle_beta   90.00
_cell.angle_gamma   90.00
#
_symmetry.space_group_name_H-M   'P 1'
#
loop_
_entity.id
_entity.type
_entity.pdbx_description
1 polymer ?
#
loop_
_entity_poly.entity_id
_entity_poly.type
_entity_poly.pdbx_seq_one_letter_code
_entity_poly.pdbx_strand_id
1 'polypeptide(L)'
;MNDITEAELAEWQYAHRDELDSEQGEEVEVDISPHLSVTLSFRLPGAEADAIRQAAKDAGMTLSEWVRQACRDALDPDRSARSHRAAQSELRDATRQLEELARRLEAAAHA
;
A
#
# COMPACT_ATOMS: atom_id res chain seq x y z
N MET A 1 16.59 8.62 52.80
CA MET A 1 15.68 8.03 51.80
C MET A 1 16.50 6.90 51.19
N ASN A 2 16.24 5.65 51.52
CA ASN A 2 17.02 4.53 50.99
C ASN A 2 16.54 4.28 49.56
N ASP A 3 17.34 4.68 48.58
CA ASP A 3 17.17 4.27 47.20
C ASP A 3 17.56 2.80 47.10
N ILE A 4 16.59 1.94 46.80
CA ILE A 4 16.86 0.55 46.45
C ILE A 4 17.65 0.55 45.14
N THR A 5 18.67 -0.30 45.04
CA THR A 5 19.41 -0.41 43.78
C THR A 5 18.56 -1.14 42.72
N GLU A 6 18.88 -0.92 41.43
CA GLU A 6 18.18 -1.59 40.32
C GLU A 6 18.23 -3.12 40.42
N ALA A 7 19.34 -3.66 40.94
CA ALA A 7 19.51 -5.09 41.17
C ALA A 7 18.59 -5.61 42.29
N GLU A 8 18.49 -4.88 43.40
CA GLU A 8 17.59 -5.23 44.51
C GLU A 8 16.12 -5.09 44.12
N LEU A 9 15.78 -4.12 43.27
CA LEU A 9 14.44 -3.98 42.71
C LEU A 9 14.08 -5.16 41.79
N ALA A 10 14.99 -5.57 40.91
CA ALA A 10 14.77 -6.69 40.01
C ALA A 10 14.58 -8.01 40.79
N GLU A 11 15.38 -8.23 41.83
CA GLU A 11 15.29 -9.42 42.68
C GLU A 11 13.97 -9.45 43.47
N TRP A 12 13.53 -8.29 43.98
CA TRP A 12 12.23 -8.15 44.64
C TRP A 12 11.07 -8.41 43.68
N GLN A 13 11.08 -7.85 42.47
CA GLN A 13 10.03 -8.06 41.46
C GLN A 13 9.94 -9.53 41.03
N TYR A 14 11.08 -10.22 40.91
CA TYR A 14 11.10 -11.63 40.55
C TYR A 14 10.54 -12.51 41.68
N ALA A 15 10.90 -12.21 42.93
CA ALA A 15 10.42 -12.93 44.10
C ALA A 15 8.90 -12.76 44.34
N HIS A 16 8.34 -11.61 43.96
CA HIS A 16 6.91 -11.30 44.12
C HIS A 16 6.15 -11.33 42.79
N ARG A 17 6.68 -12.06 41.78
CA ARG A 17 6.09 -12.15 40.45
C ARG A 17 4.65 -12.66 40.47
N ASP A 18 4.39 -13.70 41.25
CA ASP A 18 3.06 -14.31 41.34
C ASP A 18 2.05 -13.36 42.03
N GLU A 19 2.52 -12.44 42.90
CA GLU A 19 1.71 -11.40 43.55
C GLU A 19 1.43 -10.22 42.61
N LEU A 20 2.38 -9.88 41.73
CA LEU A 20 2.20 -8.86 40.70
C LEU A 20 1.22 -9.29 39.60
N ASP A 21 1.20 -10.59 39.26
CA ASP A 21 0.28 -11.17 38.29
C ASP A 21 -1.14 -11.42 38.87
N SER A 22 -1.32 -11.40 40.20
CA SER A 22 -2.58 -11.79 40.88
C SER A 22 -3.46 -10.61 41.38
N GLU A 23 -3.82 -9.70 40.48
CA GLU A 23 -4.97 -8.77 40.64
C GLU A 23 -4.75 -7.47 41.43
N GLN A 24 -3.94 -6.54 40.90
CA GLN A 24 -4.14 -5.08 41.08
C GLN A 24 -3.82 -4.28 39.81
N GLY A 25 -4.16 -4.82 38.64
CA GLY A 25 -4.21 -4.01 37.42
C GLY A 25 -5.46 -3.14 37.46
N GLU A 26 -5.33 -1.82 37.53
CA GLU A 26 -6.44 -0.93 37.23
C GLU A 26 -6.86 -1.19 35.78
N GLU A 27 -8.14 -1.51 35.53
CA GLU A 27 -8.67 -1.60 34.17
C GLU A 27 -8.56 -0.22 33.52
N VAL A 28 -7.51 -0.03 32.73
CA VAL A 28 -7.33 1.20 31.96
C VAL A 28 -8.24 1.13 30.74
N GLU A 29 -9.21 2.04 30.64
CA GLU A 29 -10.01 2.22 29.44
C GLU A 29 -9.11 2.73 28.32
N VAL A 30 -8.78 1.87 27.36
CA VAL A 30 -7.99 2.23 26.19
C VAL A 30 -8.94 2.63 25.07
N ASP A 31 -8.94 3.91 24.71
CA ASP A 31 -9.61 4.40 23.50
C ASP A 31 -8.80 3.96 22.26
N ILE A 32 -9.18 2.80 21.71
CA ILE A 32 -8.59 2.29 20.49
C ILE A 32 -9.19 3.08 19.33
N SER A 33 -8.37 3.95 18.71
CA SER A 33 -8.79 4.72 17.56
C SER A 33 -9.38 3.81 16.47
N PRO A 34 -10.60 4.08 15.96
CA PRO A 34 -11.26 3.24 14.95
C PRO A 34 -10.53 3.24 13.59
N HIS A 35 -9.46 4.03 13.45
CA HIS A 35 -8.65 4.17 12.25
C HIS A 35 -7.37 3.33 12.28
N LEU A 36 -7.29 2.30 13.12
CA LEU A 36 -6.15 1.39 13.11
C LEU A 36 -5.99 0.74 11.74
N SER A 37 -4.77 0.81 11.20
CA SER A 37 -4.40 0.11 9.99
C SER A 37 -4.42 -1.40 10.22
N VAL A 38 -5.26 -2.11 9.47
CA VAL A 38 -5.28 -3.58 9.46
C VAL A 38 -4.25 -4.10 8.46
N THR A 39 -3.44 -5.07 8.87
CA THR A 39 -2.51 -5.77 7.97
C THR A 39 -3.15 -7.03 7.42
N LEU A 40 -3.14 -7.17 6.09
CA LEU A 40 -3.61 -8.35 5.39
C LEU A 40 -2.42 -9.04 4.71
N SER A 41 -2.34 -10.36 4.85
CA SER A 41 -1.30 -11.18 4.22
C SER A 41 -1.95 -12.18 3.27
N PHE A 42 -1.43 -12.28 2.05
CA PHE A 42 -1.89 -13.23 1.03
C PHE A 42 -0.70 -13.83 0.29
N ARG A 43 -0.87 -15.05 -0.21
CA ARG A 43 0.14 -15.77 -1.00
C ARG A 43 -0.12 -15.49 -2.48
N LEU A 44 0.93 -15.19 -3.22
CA LEU A 44 0.91 -15.04 -4.67
C LEU A 44 2.00 -15.91 -5.31
N PRO A 45 1.83 -16.33 -6.57
CA PRO A 45 2.95 -16.76 -7.40
C PRO A 45 4.06 -15.71 -7.44
N GLY A 46 5.31 -16.14 -7.48
CA GLY A 46 6.47 -15.22 -7.49
C GLY A 46 6.42 -14.22 -8.66
N ALA A 47 6.07 -14.69 -9.86
CA ALA A 47 5.94 -13.85 -11.04
C ALA A 47 4.91 -12.72 -10.88
N GLU A 48 3.77 -12.99 -10.22
CA GLU A 48 2.77 -11.97 -9.95
C GLU A 48 3.25 -10.95 -8.92
N ALA A 49 3.91 -11.41 -7.85
CA ALA A 49 4.48 -10.52 -6.84
C ALA A 49 5.54 -9.58 -7.45
N ASP A 50 6.38 -10.09 -8.35
CA ASP A 50 7.39 -9.29 -9.05
C ASP A 50 6.75 -8.27 -10.01
N ALA A 51 5.71 -8.67 -10.74
CA ALA A 51 4.96 -7.76 -11.61
C ALA A 51 4.32 -6.60 -10.83
N ILE A 52 3.71 -6.89 -9.67
CA ILE A 52 3.12 -5.86 -8.80
C ILE A 52 4.21 -4.90 -8.27
N ARG A 53 5.36 -5.44 -7.85
CA ARG A 53 6.49 -4.61 -7.40
C ARG A 53 7.01 -3.70 -8.51
N GLN A 54 7.08 -4.20 -9.74
CA GLN A 54 7.51 -3.39 -10.87
C GLN A 54 6.49 -2.29 -11.18
N ALA A 55 5.19 -2.62 -11.21
CA ALA A 55 4.13 -1.62 -11.42
C ALA A 55 4.14 -0.50 -10.37
N ALA A 56 4.42 -0.83 -9.10
CA ALA A 56 4.58 0.18 -8.05
C ALA A 56 5.77 1.12 -8.31
N LYS A 57 6.91 0.58 -8.76
CA LYS A 57 8.10 1.37 -9.13
C LYS A 57 7.82 2.27 -10.32
N ASP A 58 7.20 1.75 -11.38
CA ASP A 58 6.88 2.49 -12.59
C ASP A 58 5.92 3.65 -12.31
N ALA A 59 5.02 3.47 -11.33
CA ALA A 59 4.12 4.50 -10.84
C ALA A 59 4.78 5.50 -9.86
N GLY A 60 6.03 5.29 -9.46
CA GLY A 60 6.72 6.12 -8.46
C GLY A 60 6.10 6.04 -7.05
N MET A 61 5.42 4.93 -6.74
CA MET A 61 4.68 4.74 -5.48
C MET A 61 5.33 3.68 -4.60
N THR A 62 5.07 3.72 -3.29
CA THR A 62 5.35 2.56 -2.44
C THR A 62 4.43 1.40 -2.79
N LEU A 63 4.87 0.17 -2.54
CA LEU A 63 4.06 -1.04 -2.80
C LEU A 63 2.69 -0.97 -2.09
N SER A 64 2.66 -0.53 -0.84
CA SER A 64 1.43 -0.43 -0.04
C SER A 64 0.49 0.68 -0.51
N GLU A 65 1.01 1.78 -1.06
CA GLU A 65 0.18 2.82 -1.69
C GLU A 65 -0.43 2.33 -2.99
N TRP A 66 0.40 1.69 -3.82
CA TRP A 66 -0.04 1.15 -5.10
C TRP A 66 -1.16 0.12 -4.90
N VAL A 67 -1.00 -0.83 -3.97
CA VAL A 67 -2.04 -1.83 -3.66
C VAL A 67 -3.31 -1.17 -3.13
N ARG A 68 -3.21 -0.18 -2.23
CA ARG A 68 -4.40 0.55 -1.75
C ARG A 68 -5.12 1.27 -2.88
N GLN A 69 -4.39 1.88 -3.81
CA GLN A 69 -4.99 2.55 -4.96
C GLN A 69 -5.67 1.54 -5.88
N ALA A 70 -5.02 0.42 -6.19
CA ALA A 70 -5.62 -0.66 -6.98
C ALA A 70 -6.93 -1.19 -6.35
N CYS A 71 -6.97 -1.36 -5.02
CA CYS A 71 -8.20 -1.75 -4.32
C CYS A 71 -9.30 -0.70 -4.43
N ARG A 72 -8.99 0.59 -4.28
CA ARG A 72 -9.98 1.67 -4.46
C ARG A 72 -10.53 1.69 -5.88
N ASP A 73 -9.67 1.49 -6.87
CA ASP A 73 -10.05 1.49 -8.28
C ASP A 73 -10.96 0.29 -8.61
N ALA A 74 -10.69 -0.87 -8.01
CA ALA A 74 -11.54 -2.06 -8.13
C ALA A 74 -12.92 -1.88 -7.46
N LEU A 75 -13.00 -1.07 -6.40
CA LEU A 75 -14.25 -0.78 -5.70
C LEU A 75 -15.14 0.26 -6.43
N ASP A 76 -14.57 1.03 -7.36
CA ASP A 76 -15.31 1.95 -8.24
C ASP A 76 -15.27 1.44 -9.69
N PRO A 77 -16.15 0.49 -10.05
CA PRO A 77 -16.17 -0.11 -11.39
C PRO A 77 -16.48 0.90 -12.49
N ASP A 78 -17.22 1.97 -12.19
CA ASP A 78 -17.53 3.03 -13.14
C ASP A 78 -16.31 3.89 -13.44
N ARG A 79 -15.46 4.17 -12.44
CA ARG A 79 -14.18 4.85 -12.65
C ARG A 79 -13.23 4.00 -13.46
N SER A 80 -13.10 2.72 -13.15
CA SER A 80 -12.26 1.80 -13.92
C SER A 80 -12.70 1.70 -15.39
N ALA A 81 -14.01 1.60 -15.65
CA ALA A 81 -14.54 1.60 -17.01
C ALA A 81 -14.33 2.94 -17.74
N ARG A 82 -14.47 4.08 -17.05
CA ARG A 82 -14.17 5.41 -17.62
C ARG A 82 -12.69 5.57 -17.97
N SER A 83 -11.78 5.19 -17.08
CA SER A 83 -10.33 5.25 -17.32
C SER A 83 -9.93 4.38 -18.52
N HIS A 84 -10.49 3.17 -18.63
CA HIS A 84 -10.22 2.31 -19.78
C HIS A 84 -10.71 2.91 -21.11
N ARG A 85 -11.91 3.49 -21.14
CA ARG A 85 -12.43 4.19 -22.33
C ARG A 85 -11.57 5.40 -22.72
N ALA A 86 -11.09 6.17 -21.75
CA ALA A 86 -10.19 7.30 -21.98
C ALA A 86 -8.85 6.85 -22.60
N ALA A 87 -8.23 5.81 -22.02
CA ALA A 87 -7.01 5.24 -22.57
C ALA A 87 -7.20 4.70 -24.01
N GLN A 88 -8.35 4.09 -24.29
CA GLN A 88 -8.68 3.64 -25.66
C GLN A 88 -8.88 4.81 -26.64
N SER A 89 -9.49 5.93 -26.22
CA SER A 89 -9.60 7.11 -27.09
C SER A 89 -8.24 7.73 -27.37
N GLU A 90 -7.39 7.87 -26.37
CA GLU A 90 -6.04 8.41 -26.54
C GLU A 90 -5.21 7.56 -27.50
N LEU A 91 -5.29 6.23 -27.39
CA LEU A 91 -4.59 5.33 -28.30
C LEU A 91 -5.10 5.45 -29.74
N ARG A 92 -6.41 5.61 -29.94
CA ARG A 92 -7.00 5.83 -31.28
C ARG A 92 -6.54 7.15 -31.87
N ASP A 93 -6.53 8.21 -31.07
CA ASP A 93 -6.09 9.53 -31.52
C ASP A 93 -4.59 9.53 -31.86
N ALA A 94 -3.76 8.89 -31.04
CA ALA A 94 -2.34 8.70 -31.34
C ALA A 94 -2.11 7.90 -32.63
N THR A 95 -2.92 6.86 -32.87
CA THR A 95 -2.87 6.07 -34.11
C THR A 95 -3.20 6.93 -35.32
N ARG A 96 -4.28 7.73 -35.25
CA ARG A 96 -4.66 8.65 -36.33
C ARG A 96 -3.56 9.68 -36.61
N GLN A 97 -2.93 10.23 -35.58
CA GLN A 97 -1.82 11.16 -35.74
C GLN A 97 -0.62 10.52 -36.45
N LEU A 98 -0.29 9.27 -36.12
CA LEU A 98 0.78 8.53 -36.78
C LEU A 98 0.47 8.30 -38.27
N GLU A 99 -0.76 7.92 -38.62
CA GLU A 99 -1.18 7.75 -40.02
C GLU A 99 -1.12 9.06 -40.81
N GLU A 100 -1.44 10.19 -40.19
CA GLU A 100 -1.35 11.49 -40.83
C GLU A 100 0.10 11.94 -41.03
N LEU A 101 0.98 11.70 -40.04
CA LEU A 101 2.41 11.94 -40.17
C LEU A 101 3.03 11.07 -41.28
N ALA A 102 2.66 9.80 -41.35
CA ALA A 102 3.12 8.89 -42.41
C ALA A 102 2.74 9.42 -43.80
N ARG A 103 1.48 9.82 -43.99
CA ARG A 103 1.01 10.41 -45.26
C ARG A 103 1.76 11.70 -45.63
N ARG A 104 2.07 12.56 -44.64
CA ARG A 104 2.85 13.78 -44.87
C ARG A 104 4.29 13.48 -45.31
N LEU A 105 4.93 12.48 -44.72
CA LEU A 105 6.27 12.05 -45.11
C LEU A 105 6.29 11.45 -46.52
N GLU A 106 5.30 10.62 -46.87
CA GLU A 106 5.17 10.05 -48.21
C GLU A 106 4.97 11.14 -49.27
N ALA A 107 4.09 12.13 -49.01
CA ALA A 107 3.87 13.25 -49.91
C ALA A 107 5.13 14.12 -50.10
N ALA A 108 5.89 14.35 -49.04
CA ALA A 108 7.15 15.09 -49.11
C ALA A 108 8.27 14.34 -49.83
N ALA A 109 8.24 13.00 -49.85
CA ALA A 109 9.21 12.17 -50.57
C ALA A 109 8.96 12.10 -52.09
N HIS A 110 7.74 12.42 -52.54
CA HIS A 110 7.32 12.41 -53.95
C HIS A 110 7.19 13.81 -54.57
N ALA A 111 7.53 14.86 -53.80
CA ALA A 111 7.58 16.26 -54.25
C ALA A 111 9.02 16.68 -54.56
#